data_AF-A0A2A2QEM2-F1
#
_entry.id   AF-A0A2A2QEM2-F1
#
_cell.length_a   1.000
_cell.length_b   1.000
_cell.length_c   1.000
_cell.angle_alpha   90.00
_cell.angle_beta   90.00
_cell.angle_gamma   90.00
#
_symmetry.space_group_name_H-M   'P 1'
#
loop_
_entity.id
_entity.type
_entity.pdbx_description
1 polymer ?
#
loop_
_entity_poly.entity_id
_entity_poly.type
_entity_poly.pdbx_seq_one_letter_code
_entity_poly.pdbx_strand_id
1 'polypeptide(L)'
;MIIAERPGLRLKDDVVPGRPAYFWWFIANGLALCFAVASWLACLEVFGNPEVPRNYEILRGIGRLPELKHFPADDLPDGVTLDAAGLYSRFYPTPSGQLTRFNARMLRNYLTNFDSPEAVVYVAGDYRIEKVRKLREADFMSSGVVVRARAMVAPDEGQDPTPYPLWVDCVIPTRDGSAEGAFPIGGMLKLGAGARVTLLHVGKVAAAADQMLCFTVTPLAAGTFRAGEDKRIDIEAPARVRPAAGFPLIR
;
A
#
# COMPACT_ATOMS: atom_id res chain seq x y z
N MET A 1 57.82 -67.00 47.84
CA MET A 1 56.63 -66.84 48.70
C MET A 1 57.05 -65.84 49.77
N ILE A 2 56.57 -64.61 49.88
CA ILE A 2 55.18 -64.15 49.92
C ILE A 2 55.15 -62.68 49.40
N ILE A 3 54.36 -62.50 48.33
CA ILE A 3 53.38 -61.45 48.01
C ILE A 3 53.70 -60.00 48.41
N ALA A 4 53.96 -59.18 47.37
CA ALA A 4 53.97 -57.72 47.41
C ALA A 4 52.58 -57.14 47.74
N GLU A 5 52.50 -56.28 48.75
CA GLU A 5 51.31 -55.47 49.05
C GLU A 5 51.03 -54.50 47.91
N ARG A 6 49.83 -54.62 47.30
CA ARG A 6 49.34 -53.66 46.31
C ARG A 6 48.96 -52.36 47.02
N PRO A 7 49.45 -51.19 46.58
CA PRO A 7 49.01 -49.92 47.13
C PRO A 7 47.52 -49.74 46.86
N GLY A 8 46.78 -49.43 47.93
CA GLY A 8 45.33 -49.38 47.96
C GLY A 8 44.74 -48.48 46.87
N LEU A 9 43.79 -49.03 46.12
CA LEU A 9 42.83 -48.25 45.35
C LEU A 9 42.13 -47.30 46.34
N ARG A 10 42.47 -46.01 46.31
CA ARG A 10 41.54 -44.98 46.78
C ARG A 10 40.36 -45.02 45.83
N LEU A 11 39.23 -45.56 46.31
CA LEU A 11 37.92 -45.29 45.72
C LEU A 11 37.83 -43.76 45.59
N LYS A 12 37.82 -43.27 44.34
CA LYS A 12 37.46 -41.88 44.07
C LYS A 12 36.11 -41.69 44.74
N ASP A 13 36.03 -40.73 45.65
CA ASP A 13 34.77 -40.31 46.26
C ASP A 13 33.71 -40.28 45.16
N ASP A 14 32.69 -41.12 45.29
CA ASP A 14 31.57 -41.15 44.35
C ASP A 14 30.95 -39.74 44.43
N VAL A 15 31.27 -38.91 43.43
CA VAL A 15 30.61 -37.63 43.23
C VAL A 15 29.15 -37.99 43.00
N VAL A 16 28.34 -37.89 44.05
CA VAL A 16 26.90 -38.09 43.97
C VAL A 16 26.44 -37.18 42.84
N PRO A 17 25.95 -37.71 41.70
CA PRO A 17 25.56 -36.87 40.60
C PRO A 17 24.46 -35.96 41.12
N GLY A 18 24.74 -34.66 41.17
CA GLY A 18 23.76 -33.66 41.57
C GLY A 18 22.50 -33.88 40.75
N ARG A 19 21.33 -33.88 41.40
CA ARG A 19 20.04 -34.11 40.72
C ARG A 19 20.00 -33.24 39.46
N PRO A 20 19.72 -33.81 38.28
CA PRO A 20 19.72 -33.02 37.06
C PRO A 20 18.73 -31.87 37.22
N ALA A 21 19.11 -30.69 36.73
CA ALA A 21 18.32 -29.47 36.84
C ALA A 21 17.09 -29.50 35.92
N TYR A 22 16.29 -30.57 35.96
CA TYR A 22 15.15 -30.83 35.09
C TYR A 22 14.14 -29.68 35.10
N PHE A 23 13.93 -29.04 36.25
CA PHE A 23 13.08 -27.86 36.38
C PHE A 23 13.58 -26.69 35.51
N TRP A 24 14.86 -26.33 35.62
CA TRP A 24 15.47 -25.27 34.83
C TRP A 24 15.52 -25.61 33.34
N TRP A 25 15.78 -26.88 33.03
CA TRP A 25 15.76 -27.36 31.65
C TRP A 25 14.36 -27.26 31.04
N PHE A 26 13.32 -27.63 31.79
CA PHE A 26 11.92 -27.48 31.35
C PHE A 26 11.56 -26.01 31.10
N ILE A 27 11.92 -25.11 32.02
CA ILE A 27 11.71 -23.66 31.83
C ILE A 27 12.44 -23.17 30.58
N ALA A 28 13.71 -23.55 30.39
CA ALA A 28 14.49 -23.13 29.25
C ALA A 28 13.85 -23.58 27.91
N ASN A 29 13.37 -24.83 27.83
CA ASN A 29 12.68 -25.33 26.65
C ASN A 29 11.32 -24.65 26.43
N GLY A 30 10.57 -24.40 27.50
CA GLY A 30 9.31 -23.66 27.42
C GLY A 30 9.52 -22.25 26.87
N LEU A 31 10.51 -21.52 27.40
CA LEU A 31 10.88 -20.19 26.90
C LEU A 31 11.37 -20.23 25.45
N ALA A 32 12.18 -21.22 25.09
CA ALA A 32 12.65 -21.41 23.72
C ALA A 32 11.48 -21.67 22.75
N LEU A 33 10.50 -22.49 23.14
CA LEU A 33 9.30 -22.73 22.35
C LEU A 33 8.46 -21.46 22.19
N CYS A 34 8.21 -20.71 23.28
CA CYS A 34 7.50 -19.44 23.22
C CYS A 34 8.22 -18.44 22.30
N PHE A 35 9.55 -18.34 22.38
CA PHE A 35 10.35 -17.49 21.53
C PHE A 35 10.27 -17.91 20.06
N ALA A 36 10.34 -19.21 19.77
CA ALA A 36 10.20 -19.74 18.42
C ALA A 36 8.84 -19.39 17.81
N VAL A 37 7.75 -19.59 18.56
CA VAL A 37 6.39 -19.24 18.11
C VAL A 37 6.24 -17.73 17.92
N ALA A 38 6.71 -16.92 18.88
CA ALA A 38 6.64 -15.47 18.79
C ALA A 38 7.45 -14.93 17.60
N SER A 39 8.66 -15.45 17.36
CA SER A 39 9.48 -15.10 16.21
C SER A 39 8.80 -15.48 14.89
N TRP A 40 8.16 -16.64 14.83
CA TRP A 40 7.44 -17.08 13.64
C TRP A 40 6.23 -16.19 13.34
N LEU A 41 5.40 -15.88 14.35
CA LEU A 41 4.26 -14.96 14.20
C LEU A 41 4.70 -13.55 13.81
N ALA A 42 5.80 -13.06 14.39
CA ALA A 42 6.37 -11.76 14.02
C ALA A 42 6.81 -11.73 12.55
N CYS A 43 7.42 -12.80 12.04
CA CYS A 43 7.74 -12.92 10.62
C CYS A 43 6.46 -12.86 9.76
N LEU A 44 5.45 -13.65 10.08
CA LEU A 44 4.19 -13.64 9.32
C LEU A 44 3.54 -12.25 9.29
N GLU A 45 3.56 -11.54 10.40
CA GLU A 45 3.02 -10.18 10.49
C GLU A 45 3.81 -9.18 9.63
N VAL A 46 5.15 -9.25 9.66
CA VAL A 46 6.03 -8.35 8.90
C VAL A 46 5.92 -8.60 7.39
N PHE A 47 5.99 -9.85 6.96
CA PHE A 47 5.93 -10.21 5.54
C PHE A 47 4.50 -10.13 4.98
N GLY A 48 3.49 -10.43 5.79
CA GLY A 48 2.10 -10.44 5.39
C GLY A 48 1.52 -9.04 5.18
N ASN A 49 2.00 -8.03 5.93
CA ASN A 49 1.42 -6.68 5.95
C ASN A 49 2.42 -5.59 5.53
N PRO A 50 2.88 -5.55 4.26
CA PRO A 50 3.79 -4.51 3.77
C PRO A 50 3.18 -3.11 3.76
N GLU A 51 1.86 -2.96 3.86
CA GLU A 51 1.17 -1.68 3.95
C GLU A 51 1.38 -0.97 5.30
N VAL A 52 1.78 -1.71 6.34
CA VAL A 52 2.11 -1.14 7.65
C VAL A 52 3.46 -0.44 7.54
N PRO A 53 3.58 0.86 7.86
CA PRO A 53 4.81 1.62 7.60
C PRO A 53 6.08 1.02 8.23
N ARG A 54 5.97 0.50 9.46
CA ARG A 54 7.09 -0.18 10.13
C ARG A 54 7.55 -1.41 9.36
N ASN A 55 6.60 -2.23 8.91
CA ASN A 55 6.89 -3.47 8.21
C ASN A 55 7.49 -3.18 6.82
N TYR A 56 6.95 -2.19 6.11
CA TYR A 56 7.50 -1.70 4.85
C TYR A 56 9.00 -1.35 4.98
N GLU A 57 9.35 -0.58 6.00
CA GLU A 57 10.75 -0.15 6.21
C GLU A 57 11.67 -1.32 6.57
N ILE A 58 11.20 -2.31 7.33
CA ILE A 58 11.94 -3.55 7.60
C ILE A 58 12.16 -4.32 6.30
N LEU A 59 11.09 -4.60 5.54
CA LEU A 59 11.14 -5.35 4.29
C LEU A 59 12.03 -4.67 3.24
N ARG A 60 12.00 -3.33 3.19
CA ARG A 60 12.88 -2.51 2.35
C ARG A 60 14.34 -2.68 2.75
N GLY A 61 14.64 -2.59 4.04
CA GLY A 61 16.01 -2.72 4.56
C GLY A 61 16.65 -4.07 4.26
N ILE A 62 15.87 -5.15 4.23
CA ILE A 62 16.33 -6.50 3.91
C ILE A 62 16.22 -6.88 2.43
N GLY A 63 15.81 -5.94 1.55
CA GLY A 63 15.69 -6.17 0.11
C GLY A 63 14.61 -7.19 -0.29
N ARG A 64 13.53 -7.30 0.50
CA ARG A 64 12.43 -8.25 0.27
C ARG A 64 11.17 -7.64 -0.33
N LEU A 65 11.14 -6.31 -0.51
CA LEU A 65 10.06 -5.68 -1.28
C LEU A 65 10.32 -5.85 -2.77
N PRO A 66 9.29 -6.20 -3.56
CA PRO A 66 9.42 -6.22 -5.00
C PRO A 66 9.60 -4.80 -5.54
N GLU A 67 10.37 -4.65 -6.61
CA GLU A 67 10.45 -3.38 -7.34
C GLU A 67 9.08 -3.10 -7.96
N LEU A 68 8.57 -1.88 -7.78
CA LEU A 68 7.25 -1.51 -8.30
C LEU A 68 7.28 -1.55 -9.83
N LYS A 69 6.30 -2.25 -10.41
CA LYS A 69 6.19 -2.45 -11.86
C LYS A 69 5.12 -1.53 -12.44
N HIS A 70 5.34 -1.11 -13.67
CA HIS A 70 4.23 -0.68 -14.53
C HIS A 70 3.81 -1.86 -15.39
N PHE A 71 2.52 -1.97 -15.61
CA PHE A 71 1.94 -3.06 -16.38
C PHE A 71 1.81 -2.62 -17.84
N PRO A 72 2.17 -3.44 -18.83
CA PRO A 72 1.74 -3.17 -20.19
C PRO A 72 0.20 -3.17 -20.24
N ALA A 73 -0.37 -2.44 -21.20
CA ALA A 73 -1.82 -2.26 -21.27
C ALA A 73 -2.61 -3.59 -21.34
N ASP A 74 -1.99 -4.63 -21.89
CA ASP A 74 -2.59 -5.95 -22.10
C ASP A 74 -2.43 -6.91 -20.90
N ASP A 75 -1.63 -6.56 -19.89
CA ASP A 75 -1.32 -7.40 -18.72
C ASP A 75 -1.76 -6.72 -17.41
N LEU A 76 -2.82 -5.94 -17.47
CA LEU A 76 -3.35 -5.29 -16.27
C LEU A 76 -4.10 -6.30 -15.39
N PRO A 77 -3.93 -6.25 -14.05
CA PRO A 77 -4.67 -7.12 -13.15
C PRO A 77 -6.18 -7.04 -13.35
N ASP A 78 -6.84 -8.19 -13.25
CA ASP A 78 -8.30 -8.25 -13.31
C ASP A 78 -8.93 -7.43 -12.17
N GLY A 79 -9.94 -6.64 -12.51
CA GLY A 79 -10.55 -5.73 -11.56
C GLY A 79 -11.82 -5.06 -12.08
N VAL A 80 -12.57 -4.49 -11.15
CA VAL A 80 -13.84 -3.83 -11.44
C VAL A 80 -13.57 -2.35 -11.71
N THR A 81 -14.07 -1.85 -12.84
CA THR A 81 -14.07 -0.42 -13.14
C THR A 81 -15.34 0.20 -12.56
N LEU A 82 -15.18 1.28 -11.79
CA LEU A 82 -16.29 2.06 -11.23
C LEU A 82 -16.21 3.51 -11.75
N ASP A 83 -17.37 4.04 -12.07
CA ASP A 83 -17.59 5.46 -12.34
C ASP A 83 -17.90 6.24 -11.05
N ALA A 84 -18.15 7.54 -11.17
CA ALA A 84 -18.44 8.40 -10.03
C ALA A 84 -19.66 7.91 -9.21
N ALA A 85 -20.74 7.49 -9.88
CA ALA A 85 -21.94 6.99 -9.22
C ALA A 85 -21.70 5.65 -8.51
N GLY A 86 -21.00 4.71 -9.17
CA GLY A 86 -20.60 3.43 -8.61
C GLY A 86 -19.65 3.58 -7.41
N LEU A 87 -18.70 4.51 -7.47
CA LEU A 87 -17.81 4.84 -6.35
C LEU A 87 -18.61 5.39 -5.16
N TYR A 88 -19.49 6.36 -5.39
CA TYR A 88 -20.24 6.98 -4.31
C TYR A 88 -21.18 6.00 -3.63
N SER A 89 -22.01 5.29 -4.41
CA SER A 89 -22.95 4.28 -3.89
C SER A 89 -22.26 3.18 -3.09
N ARG A 90 -21.06 2.75 -3.52
CA ARG A 90 -20.28 1.73 -2.84
C ARG A 90 -19.66 2.22 -1.53
N PHE A 91 -19.01 3.39 -1.55
CA PHE A 91 -18.13 3.80 -0.44
C PHE A 91 -18.76 4.80 0.54
N TYR A 92 -19.79 5.55 0.13
CA TYR A 92 -20.50 6.48 1.02
C TYR A 92 -21.12 5.78 2.25
N PRO A 93 -21.90 4.68 2.10
CA PRO A 93 -22.50 3.99 3.24
C PRO A 93 -21.48 3.19 4.07
N THR A 94 -20.24 3.04 3.59
CA THR A 94 -19.26 2.17 4.25
C THR A 94 -18.72 2.80 5.55
N PRO A 95 -18.76 2.09 6.70
CA PRO A 95 -18.17 2.56 7.96
C PRO A 95 -16.65 2.73 7.89
N SER A 96 -16.09 3.65 8.70
CA SER A 96 -14.66 3.96 8.74
C SER A 96 -13.76 2.74 9.01
N GLY A 97 -14.17 1.84 9.90
CA GLY A 97 -13.41 0.60 10.19
C GLY A 97 -13.33 -0.35 9.00
N GLN A 98 -14.40 -0.43 8.19
CA GLN A 98 -14.39 -1.23 6.96
C GLN A 98 -13.55 -0.55 5.86
N LEU A 99 -13.64 0.78 5.75
CA LEU A 99 -12.78 1.56 4.84
C LEU A 99 -11.30 1.39 5.18
N THR A 100 -10.94 1.34 6.45
CA THR A 100 -9.54 1.14 6.90
C THR A 100 -9.00 -0.20 6.40
N ARG A 101 -9.77 -1.29 6.57
CA ARG A 101 -9.40 -2.62 6.06
C ARG A 101 -9.35 -2.66 4.53
N PHE A 102 -10.27 -1.97 3.87
CA PHE A 102 -10.27 -1.83 2.42
C PHE A 102 -9.02 -1.12 1.91
N ASN A 103 -8.68 0.04 2.49
CA ASN A 103 -7.50 0.82 2.13
C ASN A 103 -6.20 0.02 2.37
N ALA A 104 -6.11 -0.72 3.47
CA ALA A 104 -4.98 -1.60 3.74
C ALA A 104 -4.78 -2.65 2.62
N ARG A 105 -5.87 -3.26 2.13
CA ARG A 105 -5.82 -4.22 1.01
C ARG A 105 -5.43 -3.57 -0.31
N MET A 106 -6.00 -2.41 -0.64
CA MET A 106 -5.63 -1.68 -1.86
C MET A 106 -4.15 -1.31 -1.88
N LEU A 107 -3.66 -0.80 -0.74
CA LEU A 107 -2.25 -0.44 -0.61
C LEU A 107 -1.36 -1.70 -0.67
N ARG A 108 -1.72 -2.79 0.01
CA ARG A 108 -1.00 -4.07 -0.08
C ARG A 108 -0.88 -4.54 -1.53
N ASN A 109 -1.98 -4.56 -2.27
CA ASN A 109 -2.00 -4.99 -3.68
C ASN A 109 -1.05 -4.13 -4.53
N TYR A 110 -1.03 -2.82 -4.31
CA TYR A 110 -0.10 -1.95 -5.02
C TYR A 110 1.36 -2.25 -4.66
N LEU A 111 1.67 -2.42 -3.36
CA LEU A 111 3.02 -2.69 -2.87
C LEU A 111 3.57 -4.07 -3.26
N THR A 112 2.70 -5.04 -3.51
CA THR A 112 3.07 -6.40 -3.95
C THR A 112 2.96 -6.58 -5.45
N ASN A 113 2.83 -5.51 -6.24
CA ASN A 113 2.61 -5.57 -7.69
C ASN A 113 1.47 -6.51 -8.10
N PHE A 114 0.41 -6.57 -7.31
CA PHE A 114 -0.76 -7.38 -7.64
C PHE A 114 -0.43 -8.86 -7.89
N ASP A 115 0.61 -9.41 -7.25
CA ASP A 115 1.06 -10.81 -7.40
C ASP A 115 -0.01 -11.84 -6.95
N SER A 116 -0.94 -11.41 -6.10
CA SER A 116 -2.15 -12.17 -5.70
C SER A 116 -3.18 -11.18 -5.16
N PRO A 117 -3.82 -10.39 -6.04
CA PRO A 117 -4.60 -9.26 -5.60
C PRO A 117 -5.93 -9.74 -5.03
N GLU A 118 -6.24 -9.36 -3.79
CA GLU A 118 -7.55 -9.69 -3.19
C GLU A 118 -8.70 -8.99 -3.92
N ALA A 119 -8.46 -7.77 -4.39
CA ALA A 119 -9.42 -6.96 -5.14
C ALA A 119 -8.69 -5.80 -5.85
N VAL A 120 -9.11 -5.50 -7.07
CA VAL A 120 -8.64 -4.33 -7.82
C VAL A 120 -9.84 -3.50 -8.24
N VAL A 121 -9.76 -2.20 -7.96
CA VAL A 121 -10.79 -1.24 -8.34
C VAL A 121 -10.15 -0.19 -9.23
N TYR A 122 -10.67 -0.07 -10.44
CA TYR A 122 -10.29 0.96 -11.38
C TYR A 122 -11.30 2.10 -11.36
N VAL A 123 -10.82 3.32 -11.55
CA VAL A 123 -11.65 4.52 -11.57
C VAL A 123 -11.74 5.08 -12.98
N ALA A 124 -12.97 5.36 -13.42
CA ALA A 124 -13.26 5.96 -14.71
C ALA A 124 -14.22 7.16 -14.57
N GLY A 125 -14.31 7.95 -15.63
CA GLY A 125 -15.24 9.07 -15.75
C GLY A 125 -14.56 10.41 -16.01
N ASP A 126 -15.37 11.47 -16.01
CA ASP A 126 -14.92 12.83 -16.26
C ASP A 126 -14.79 13.62 -14.95
N TYR A 127 -13.67 14.31 -14.78
CA TYR A 127 -13.34 15.03 -13.57
C TYR A 127 -12.85 16.44 -13.87
N ARG A 128 -13.45 17.46 -13.28
CA ARG A 128 -13.01 18.86 -13.39
C ARG A 128 -11.81 19.11 -12.48
N ILE A 129 -10.69 19.56 -13.03
CA ILE A 129 -9.48 19.85 -12.26
C ILE A 129 -9.72 21.08 -11.39
N GLU A 130 -9.49 20.93 -10.08
CA GLU A 130 -9.65 22.03 -9.10
C GLU A 130 -8.29 22.50 -8.56
N LYS A 131 -7.34 21.58 -8.39
CA LYS A 131 -6.02 21.89 -7.85
C LYS A 131 -4.97 20.93 -8.38
N VAL A 132 -3.78 21.47 -8.64
CA VAL A 132 -2.62 20.70 -9.09
C VAL A 132 -1.46 21.07 -8.18
N ARG A 133 -0.63 20.09 -7.84
CA ARG A 133 0.57 20.31 -7.02
C ARG A 133 1.65 19.29 -7.40
N LYS A 134 2.89 19.74 -7.52
CA LYS A 134 4.06 18.85 -7.57
C LYS A 134 4.20 18.00 -6.28
N LEU A 135 4.51 16.71 -6.44
CA LEU A 135 4.81 15.83 -5.31
C LEU A 135 6.09 16.26 -4.59
N ARG A 136 6.08 16.14 -3.27
CA ARG A 136 7.20 16.45 -2.37
C ARG A 136 7.86 15.16 -1.92
N GLU A 137 9.09 15.25 -1.45
CA GLU A 137 9.79 14.09 -0.91
C GLU A 137 9.03 13.40 0.24
N ALA A 138 8.26 14.16 1.03
CA ALA A 138 7.49 13.64 2.14
C ALA A 138 6.15 12.97 1.74
N ASP A 139 5.72 13.09 0.48
CA ASP A 139 4.49 12.47 -0.01
C ASP A 139 4.67 10.95 -0.20
N PHE A 140 3.56 10.24 -0.42
CA PHE A 140 3.58 8.78 -0.65
C PHE A 140 4.52 8.37 -1.80
N MET A 141 4.52 9.15 -2.89
CA MET A 141 5.50 9.08 -3.97
C MET A 141 6.33 10.36 -3.95
N SER A 142 7.65 10.24 -4.11
CA SER A 142 8.58 11.37 -3.94
C SER A 142 8.75 12.25 -5.18
N SER A 143 8.28 11.80 -6.36
CA SER A 143 8.34 12.57 -7.60
C SER A 143 7.08 12.35 -8.43
N GLY A 144 6.68 13.38 -9.18
CA GLY A 144 5.46 13.41 -9.96
C GLY A 144 4.56 14.60 -9.63
N VAL A 145 3.28 14.47 -9.96
CA VAL A 145 2.24 15.48 -9.73
C VAL A 145 1.01 14.83 -9.12
N VAL A 146 0.33 15.55 -8.24
CA VAL A 146 -1.01 15.19 -7.77
C VAL A 146 -2.02 16.19 -8.33
N VAL A 147 -3.08 15.67 -8.94
CA VAL A 147 -4.17 16.43 -9.52
C VAL A 147 -5.43 16.13 -8.71
N ARG A 148 -5.95 17.12 -7.98
CA ARG A 148 -7.29 17.07 -7.39
C ARG A 148 -8.30 17.50 -8.42
N ALA A 149 -9.24 16.61 -8.69
CA ALA A 149 -10.34 16.88 -9.60
C ALA A 149 -11.66 16.42 -8.99
N ARG A 150 -12.74 17.13 -9.30
CA ARG A 150 -14.10 16.83 -8.85
C ARG A 150 -14.86 16.09 -9.94
N ALA A 151 -15.56 15.02 -9.56
CA ALA A 151 -16.34 14.25 -10.51
C ALA A 151 -17.42 15.13 -11.15
N MET A 152 -17.58 14.96 -12.46
CA MET A 152 -18.60 15.62 -13.26
C MET A 152 -19.49 14.53 -13.87
N VAL A 153 -20.80 14.60 -13.59
CA VAL A 153 -21.76 13.61 -14.08
C VAL A 153 -22.87 14.33 -14.84
N ALA A 154 -23.12 13.91 -16.07
CA ALA A 154 -24.28 14.33 -16.84
C ALA A 154 -25.49 13.48 -16.40
N PRO A 155 -26.61 14.09 -15.98
CA PRO A 155 -27.80 13.33 -15.58
C PRO A 155 -28.40 12.53 -16.73
N ASP A 156 -28.40 13.11 -17.94
CA ASP A 156 -28.84 12.50 -19.19
C ASP A 156 -27.87 12.84 -20.33
N GLU A 157 -27.94 12.07 -21.41
CA GLU A 157 -27.13 12.28 -22.62
C GLU A 157 -27.42 13.66 -23.24
N GLY A 158 -26.39 14.50 -23.37
CA GLY A 158 -26.50 15.85 -23.93
C GLY A 158 -26.80 16.97 -22.92
N GLN A 159 -26.95 16.66 -21.63
CA GLN A 159 -27.01 17.68 -20.57
C GLN A 159 -25.62 18.10 -20.09
N ASP A 160 -25.52 19.35 -19.62
CA ASP A 160 -24.27 19.87 -19.07
C ASP A 160 -23.86 19.07 -17.81
N PRO A 161 -22.61 18.57 -17.75
CA PRO A 161 -22.12 17.83 -16.59
C PRO A 161 -22.19 18.67 -15.31
N THR A 162 -22.79 18.10 -14.27
CA THR A 162 -22.93 18.73 -12.96
C THR A 162 -21.93 18.18 -11.96
N PRO A 163 -21.46 19.00 -10.99
CA PRO A 163 -20.49 18.53 -9.99
C PRO A 163 -21.11 17.49 -9.06
N TYR A 164 -20.45 16.34 -8.94
CA TYR A 164 -20.85 15.23 -8.07
C TYR A 164 -20.09 15.32 -6.72
N PRO A 165 -20.62 14.77 -5.59
CA PRO A 165 -20.03 14.95 -4.26
C PRO A 165 -18.83 14.02 -3.98
N LEU A 166 -17.89 13.93 -4.91
CA LEU A 166 -16.63 13.23 -4.71
C LEU A 166 -15.46 13.87 -5.46
N TRP A 167 -14.28 13.76 -4.84
CA TRP A 167 -13.00 14.13 -5.41
C TRP A 167 -12.15 12.91 -5.73
N VAL A 168 -11.29 13.08 -6.71
CA VAL A 168 -10.14 12.19 -6.94
C VAL A 168 -8.86 13.00 -6.75
N ASP A 169 -7.92 12.44 -6.00
CA ASP A 169 -6.51 12.84 -5.97
C ASP A 169 -5.77 11.86 -6.88
N CYS A 170 -5.59 12.23 -8.15
CA CYS A 170 -4.85 11.44 -9.12
C CYS A 170 -3.36 11.70 -8.96
N VAL A 171 -2.63 10.69 -8.48
CA VAL A 171 -1.18 10.71 -8.24
C VAL A 171 -0.51 10.16 -9.48
N ILE A 172 0.22 11.00 -10.20
CA ILE A 172 0.86 10.63 -11.46
C ILE A 172 2.37 10.68 -11.24
N PRO A 173 3.03 9.52 -11.06
CA PRO A 173 4.47 9.47 -10.88
C PRO A 173 5.18 9.79 -12.20
N THR A 174 6.10 10.74 -12.16
CA THR A 174 6.94 11.14 -13.31
C THR A 174 8.36 11.39 -12.83
N ARG A 175 9.37 11.24 -13.70
CA ARG A 175 10.78 11.45 -13.32
C ARG A 175 11.05 12.84 -12.77
N ASP A 176 10.65 13.86 -13.52
CA ASP A 176 11.08 15.24 -13.27
C ASP A 176 10.03 16.10 -12.54
N GLY A 177 8.83 15.54 -12.31
CA GLY A 177 7.69 16.29 -11.79
C GLY A 177 7.27 17.47 -12.69
N SER A 178 7.68 17.45 -13.96
CA SER A 178 7.46 18.51 -14.96
C SER A 178 6.04 18.54 -15.55
N ALA A 179 5.15 17.70 -15.04
CA ALA A 179 3.79 17.52 -15.54
C ALA A 179 2.77 18.54 -15.00
N GLU A 180 3.13 19.42 -14.06
CA GLU A 180 2.18 20.37 -13.45
C GLU A 180 1.52 21.30 -14.49
N GLY A 181 2.31 21.82 -15.44
CA GLY A 181 1.80 22.66 -16.54
C GLY A 181 0.94 21.91 -17.56
N ALA A 182 0.80 20.59 -17.44
CA ALA A 182 -0.07 19.80 -18.31
C ALA A 182 -1.54 19.81 -17.87
N PHE A 183 -1.81 20.21 -16.62
CA PHE A 183 -3.14 20.15 -16.02
C PHE A 183 -3.68 21.55 -15.71
N PRO A 184 -4.38 22.21 -16.65
CA PRO A 184 -4.99 23.51 -16.38
C PRO A 184 -6.15 23.38 -15.39
N ILE A 185 -6.18 24.25 -14.38
CA ILE A 185 -7.31 24.35 -13.45
C ILE A 185 -8.59 24.71 -14.24
N GLY A 186 -9.70 24.06 -13.91
CA GLY A 186 -10.96 24.14 -14.63
C GLY A 186 -11.06 23.20 -15.84
N GLY A 187 -9.94 22.65 -16.32
CA GLY A 187 -9.92 21.66 -17.39
C GLY A 187 -10.54 20.32 -17.00
N MET A 188 -10.85 19.49 -18.00
CA MET A 188 -11.34 18.12 -17.77
C MET A 188 -10.20 17.11 -17.77
N LEU A 189 -10.21 16.25 -16.75
CA LEU A 189 -9.41 15.06 -16.60
C LEU A 189 -10.30 13.84 -16.86
N LYS A 190 -10.05 13.13 -17.95
CA LYS A 190 -10.76 11.89 -18.29
C LYS A 190 -9.99 10.69 -17.74
N LEU A 191 -10.58 9.96 -16.80
CA LEU A 191 -10.00 8.73 -16.25
C LEU A 191 -10.60 7.51 -16.94
N GLY A 192 -9.79 6.49 -17.21
CA GLY A 192 -10.18 5.27 -17.93
C GLY A 192 -10.08 5.37 -19.46
N ALA A 193 -9.92 6.58 -20.02
CA ALA A 193 -9.63 6.80 -21.43
C ALA A 193 -8.13 6.64 -21.71
N GLY A 194 -7.67 5.38 -21.88
CA GLY A 194 -6.27 5.05 -22.14
C GLY A 194 -5.65 4.26 -20.98
N ALA A 195 -5.00 4.94 -20.03
CA ALA A 195 -4.41 4.27 -18.87
C ALA A 195 -5.48 3.93 -17.83
N ARG A 196 -5.55 2.65 -17.40
CA ARG A 196 -6.37 2.28 -16.24
C ARG A 196 -5.74 2.85 -14.97
N VAL A 197 -6.57 3.50 -14.17
CA VAL A 197 -6.17 4.17 -12.93
C VAL A 197 -6.73 3.39 -11.76
N THR A 198 -5.86 2.85 -10.92
CA THR A 198 -6.22 2.00 -9.79
C THR A 198 -6.44 2.83 -8.54
N LEU A 199 -7.39 2.39 -7.71
CA LEU A 199 -7.70 2.99 -6.42
C LEU A 199 -6.71 2.54 -5.35
N LEU A 200 -6.06 3.49 -4.67
CA LEU A 200 -5.15 3.22 -3.56
C LEU A 200 -5.79 3.46 -2.20
N HIS A 201 -6.64 4.48 -2.08
CA HIS A 201 -7.19 4.90 -0.80
C HIS A 201 -8.52 5.64 -0.95
N VAL A 202 -9.42 5.43 0.00
CA VAL A 202 -10.68 6.17 0.14
C VAL A 202 -10.68 6.90 1.48
N GLY A 203 -10.83 8.23 1.43
CA GLY A 203 -11.01 9.09 2.60
C GLY A 203 -12.38 9.75 2.63
N LYS A 204 -12.91 9.96 3.83
CA LYS A 204 -14.06 10.86 4.06
C LYS A 204 -13.50 12.21 4.49
N VAL A 205 -13.78 13.25 3.71
CA VAL A 205 -13.27 14.61 3.94
C VAL A 205 -14.45 15.53 4.20
N ALA A 206 -14.38 16.31 5.27
CA ALA A 206 -15.37 17.36 5.52
C ALA A 206 -15.15 18.51 4.53
N ALA A 207 -16.17 18.82 3.73
CA ALA A 207 -16.13 19.91 2.76
C ALA A 207 -17.32 20.83 3.01
N ALA A 208 -17.04 22.00 3.62
CA ALA A 208 -18.07 22.93 4.08
C ALA A 208 -19.11 22.24 5.01
N ALA A 209 -20.35 22.07 4.54
CA ALA A 209 -21.46 21.48 5.30
C ALA A 209 -21.66 19.97 5.05
N ASP A 210 -21.04 19.42 4.01
CA ASP A 210 -21.25 18.03 3.59
C ASP A 210 -19.98 17.18 3.73
N GLN A 211 -20.18 15.87 3.93
CA GLN A 211 -19.11 14.90 3.91
C GLN A 211 -18.86 14.44 2.47
N MET A 212 -17.72 14.80 1.90
CA MET A 212 -17.31 14.35 0.57
C MET A 212 -16.42 13.11 0.67
N LEU A 213 -16.44 12.30 -0.39
CA LEU A 213 -15.48 11.22 -0.57
C LEU A 213 -14.27 11.73 -1.37
N CYS A 214 -13.07 11.36 -0.94
CA CYS A 214 -11.83 11.64 -1.64
C CYS A 214 -11.13 10.31 -1.95
N PHE A 215 -10.96 10.02 -3.23
CA PHE A 215 -10.34 8.82 -3.73
C PHE A 215 -8.91 9.13 -4.17
N THR A 216 -7.90 8.48 -3.59
CA THR A 216 -6.53 8.57 -4.09
C THR A 216 -6.31 7.47 -5.11
N VAL A 217 -5.93 7.85 -6.32
CA VAL A 217 -5.83 6.95 -7.47
C VAL A 217 -4.48 7.13 -8.16
N THR A 218 -3.95 6.09 -8.78
CA THR A 218 -2.69 6.16 -9.55
C THR A 218 -2.84 5.40 -10.87
N PRO A 219 -2.27 5.88 -11.99
CA PRO A 219 -2.18 5.07 -13.19
C PRO A 219 -1.31 3.84 -12.93
N LEU A 220 -1.71 2.71 -13.50
CA LEU A 220 -1.00 1.43 -13.36
C LEU A 220 -0.29 1.00 -14.66
N ALA A 221 -0.82 1.45 -15.80
CA ALA A 221 -0.30 1.10 -17.12
C ALA A 221 0.99 1.89 -17.45
N ALA A 222 2.00 1.20 -17.97
CA ALA A 222 3.22 1.77 -18.55
C ALA A 222 2.89 2.66 -19.75
N GLY A 223 3.60 3.78 -19.89
CA GLY A 223 3.56 4.63 -21.07
C GLY A 223 3.04 6.04 -20.78
N THR A 224 2.27 6.58 -21.72
CA THR A 224 1.83 7.98 -21.68
C THR A 224 0.46 8.14 -21.01
N PHE A 225 0.40 8.90 -19.92
CA PHE A 225 -0.84 9.44 -19.38
C PHE A 225 -1.35 10.59 -20.25
N ARG A 226 -2.65 10.62 -20.54
CA ARG A 226 -3.26 11.74 -21.26
C ARG A 226 -3.71 12.82 -20.27
N ALA A 227 -3.05 13.97 -20.33
CA ALA A 227 -3.44 15.17 -19.61
C ALA A 227 -4.32 16.04 -20.54
N GLY A 228 -5.62 15.78 -20.54
CA GLY A 228 -6.54 16.40 -21.50
C GLY A 228 -6.40 15.81 -22.90
N GLU A 229 -6.74 16.59 -23.93
CA GLU A 229 -6.80 16.10 -25.31
C GLU A 229 -5.42 15.97 -25.98
N ASP A 230 -4.53 16.94 -25.76
CA ASP A 230 -3.28 17.05 -26.55
C ASP A 230 -1.98 16.74 -25.78
N LYS A 231 -2.01 16.71 -24.44
CA LYS A 231 -0.79 16.52 -23.66
C LYS A 231 -0.62 15.08 -23.21
N ARG A 232 0.58 14.54 -23.44
CA ARG A 232 1.00 13.21 -23.01
C ARG A 232 2.13 13.34 -22.01
N ILE A 233 2.05 12.58 -20.93
CA ILE A 233 3.04 12.57 -19.86
C ILE A 233 3.55 11.15 -19.71
N ASP A 234 4.86 10.97 -19.75
CA ASP A 234 5.45 9.66 -19.48
C ASP A 234 5.36 9.33 -17.99
N ILE A 235 4.74 8.19 -17.70
CA ILE A 235 4.56 7.66 -16.35
C ILE A 235 5.67 6.64 -16.09
N GLU A 236 6.26 6.69 -14.90
CA GLU A 236 7.23 5.69 -14.47
C GLU A 236 6.89 5.15 -13.07
N ALA A 237 7.29 3.90 -12.82
CA ALA A 237 7.22 3.30 -11.50
C ALA A 237 8.01 4.14 -10.51
N PRO A 238 7.40 4.56 -9.38
CA PRO A 238 8.18 5.19 -8.34
C PRO A 238 9.17 4.16 -7.80
N ALA A 239 10.46 4.50 -7.81
CA ALA A 239 11.51 3.63 -7.26
C ALA A 239 11.30 3.35 -5.76
N ARG A 240 10.62 4.27 -5.05
CA ARG A 240 10.26 4.13 -3.64
C ARG A 240 8.91 4.78 -3.36
N VAL A 241 8.17 4.17 -2.44
CA VAL A 241 6.99 4.77 -1.82
C VAL A 241 7.12 4.87 -0.31
N ARG A 242 6.26 5.67 0.32
CA ARG A 242 6.27 5.97 1.76
C ARG A 242 4.88 5.75 2.36
N PRO A 243 4.53 4.53 2.79
CA PRO A 243 3.23 4.27 3.43
C PRO A 243 2.92 5.16 4.64
N ALA A 244 3.95 5.65 5.34
CA ALA A 244 3.82 6.58 6.48
C ALA A 244 3.30 7.98 6.10
N ALA A 245 3.41 8.40 4.82
CA ALA A 245 3.05 9.74 4.38
C ALA A 245 1.55 10.04 4.52
N GLY A 246 0.72 9.00 4.49
CA GLY A 246 -0.74 9.09 4.63
C GLY A 246 -1.44 9.70 3.40
N PHE A 247 -2.76 9.64 3.43
CA PHE A 247 -3.67 10.17 2.42
C PHE A 247 -4.80 10.97 3.11
N PRO A 248 -5.49 11.89 2.43
CA PRO A 248 -5.26 12.39 1.07
C PRO A 248 -4.01 13.29 0.96
N LEU A 249 -3.46 13.42 -0.25
CA LEU A 249 -2.20 14.16 -0.51
C LEU A 249 -2.41 15.68 -0.62
N ILE A 250 -3.64 16.10 -0.89
CA ILE A 250 -4.03 17.50 -0.87
C ILE A 250 -4.93 17.72 0.36
N ARG A 251 -4.49 18.57 1.27
CA ARG A 251 -5.29 19.07 2.38
C ARG A 251 -6.00 20.35 1.99
#